data_AF-A0A348N5N9-F1
#
_entry.id   AF-A0A348N5N9-F1
#
_cell.length_a   1.000
_cell.length_b   1.000
_cell.length_c   1.000
_cell.angle_alpha   90.00
_cell.angle_beta   90.00
_cell.angle_gamma   90.00
#
_symmetry.space_group_name_H-M   'P 1'
#
loop_
_entity.id
_entity.type
_entity.pdbx_description
1 polymer ?
#
loop_
_entity_poly.entity_id
_entity_poly.type
_entity_poly.pdbx_seq_one_letter_code
_entity_poly.pdbx_strand_id
1 'polypeptide(L)'
;MRIKRLLFSIIICIFVVALCSCSKAPSSATLLIYMCGSDLESKTGIASENINELLSANIPDNVNVIIETGGSTKWQSNNIPSDKIMRYVVKDHRLQEIASLDDACMGSADTLQSFVEFGTTAYPSDNTMLLLWDHGGGTVKGACFDERYNNDTLTVPELKEALEGGLQGKRLSVVG
;
A
#
# COMPACT_ATOMS: atom_id res chain seq x y z
N MET A 1 -12.74 -66.99 -52.40
CA MET A 1 -13.40 -67.54 -51.19
C MET A 1 -13.39 -66.43 -50.12
N ARG A 2 -14.57 -65.89 -49.78
CA ARG A 2 -15.06 -65.40 -48.46
C ARG A 2 -14.08 -64.57 -47.55
N ILE A 3 -14.40 -63.42 -46.95
CA ILE A 3 -15.64 -62.80 -46.44
C ILE A 3 -15.36 -61.31 -46.14
N LYS A 4 -16.33 -60.42 -46.46
CA LYS A 4 -16.46 -59.06 -45.92
C LYS A 4 -16.99 -59.13 -44.48
N ARG A 5 -16.45 -58.40 -43.49
CA ARG A 5 -17.28 -57.85 -42.38
C ARG A 5 -16.72 -56.52 -41.83
N LEU A 6 -17.57 -55.52 -42.02
CA LEU A 6 -17.68 -54.23 -41.38
C LEU A 6 -17.66 -54.37 -39.84
N LEU A 7 -16.92 -53.52 -39.12
CA LEU A 7 -17.23 -53.16 -37.74
C LEU A 7 -16.95 -51.67 -37.53
N PHE A 8 -18.06 -50.94 -37.42
CA PHE A 8 -18.20 -49.64 -36.80
C PHE A 8 -17.55 -49.63 -35.40
N SER A 9 -16.70 -48.64 -35.12
CA SER A 9 -16.56 -48.15 -33.75
C SER A 9 -16.17 -46.68 -33.76
N ILE A 10 -17.20 -45.84 -33.81
CA ILE A 10 -17.35 -44.61 -33.02
C ILE A 10 -16.01 -44.03 -32.49
N ILE A 11 -15.29 -43.29 -33.34
CA ILE A 11 -14.36 -42.27 -32.85
C ILE A 11 -15.23 -41.05 -32.57
N ILE A 12 -15.88 -41.10 -31.40
CA ILE A 12 -16.60 -39.98 -30.83
C ILE A 12 -15.61 -38.83 -30.68
N CYS A 13 -16.07 -37.67 -31.15
CA CYS A 13 -15.55 -36.34 -30.87
C CYS A 13 -14.99 -36.22 -29.44
N ILE A 14 -13.70 -36.43 -29.29
CA ILE A 14 -12.91 -35.75 -28.26
C ILE A 14 -11.93 -34.87 -29.03
N PHE A 15 -12.50 -33.95 -29.83
CA PHE A 15 -11.90 -32.63 -29.91
C PHE A 15 -11.95 -32.13 -28.48
N VAL A 16 -10.84 -32.32 -27.77
CA VAL A 16 -10.56 -31.73 -26.48
C VAL A 16 -10.96 -30.27 -26.65
N VAL A 17 -12.11 -29.92 -26.10
CA VAL A 17 -12.43 -28.54 -25.82
C VAL A 17 -11.32 -28.16 -24.85
N ALA A 18 -10.28 -27.54 -25.37
CA ALA A 18 -9.38 -26.73 -24.58
C ALA A 18 -10.27 -25.61 -24.02
N LEU A 19 -11.01 -25.95 -22.97
CA LEU A 19 -11.42 -25.03 -21.94
C LEU A 19 -10.09 -24.50 -21.42
N CYS A 20 -9.56 -23.50 -22.11
CA CYS A 20 -8.80 -22.44 -21.46
C CYS A 20 -9.77 -21.87 -20.43
N SER A 21 -9.86 -22.53 -19.27
CA SER A 21 -10.20 -21.85 -18.05
C SER A 21 -9.13 -20.79 -17.90
N CYS A 22 -9.41 -19.60 -18.45
CA CYS A 22 -8.72 -18.39 -18.08
C CYS A 22 -9.12 -18.16 -16.63
N SER A 23 -8.46 -18.86 -15.70
CA SER A 23 -8.44 -18.42 -14.32
C SER A 23 -7.80 -17.04 -14.37
N LYS A 24 -8.60 -15.99 -14.27
CA LYS A 24 -8.09 -14.63 -14.09
C LYS A 24 -7.13 -14.72 -12.91
N ALA A 25 -5.87 -14.33 -13.12
CA ALA A 25 -4.91 -14.27 -12.03
C ALA A 25 -5.55 -13.51 -10.86
N PRO A 26 -5.32 -13.92 -9.60
CA PRO A 26 -5.91 -13.24 -8.45
C PRO A 26 -5.58 -11.75 -8.54
N SER A 27 -6.60 -10.90 -8.35
CA SER A 27 -6.43 -9.45 -8.49
C SER A 27 -5.37 -8.95 -7.51
N SER A 28 -4.46 -8.12 -7.98
CA SER A 28 -3.38 -7.58 -7.15
C SER A 28 -3.84 -6.37 -6.35
N ALA A 29 -3.24 -6.14 -5.18
CA ALA A 29 -3.51 -4.95 -4.38
C ALA A 29 -2.22 -4.29 -3.88
N THR A 30 -2.27 -2.97 -3.72
CA THR A 30 -1.23 -2.18 -3.06
C THR A 30 -1.88 -1.36 -1.95
N LEU A 31 -1.48 -1.59 -0.71
CA LEU A 31 -1.83 -0.76 0.43
C LEU A 31 -0.69 0.20 0.71
N LEU A 32 -0.95 1.50 0.54
CA LEU A 32 -0.06 2.58 0.92
C LEU A 32 -0.45 3.06 2.32
N ILE A 33 0.48 3.01 3.27
CA ILE A 33 0.28 3.47 4.64
C ILE A 33 1.16 4.69 4.85
N TYR A 34 0.53 5.86 4.95
CA TYR A 34 1.20 7.11 5.26
C TYR A 34 1.14 7.31 6.78
N MET A 35 2.23 6.99 7.47
CA MET A 35 2.28 6.91 8.92
C MET A 35 3.02 8.13 9.50
N CYS A 36 2.25 9.20 9.72
CA CYS A 36 2.71 10.33 10.50
C CYS A 36 2.67 9.93 11.98
N GLY A 37 3.84 9.64 12.55
CA GLY A 37 3.91 9.04 13.88
C GLY A 37 3.43 9.97 15.00
N SER A 38 3.63 11.28 14.83
CA SER A 38 3.23 12.33 15.78
C SER A 38 3.64 12.03 17.23
N ASP A 39 2.87 12.58 18.17
CA ASP A 39 2.98 12.26 19.58
C ASP A 39 2.33 10.92 19.96
N LEU A 40 1.50 10.34 19.08
CA LEU A 40 0.99 8.96 19.25
C LEU A 40 2.14 7.95 19.22
N GLU A 41 3.20 8.24 18.47
CA GLU A 41 4.42 7.46 18.48
C GLU A 41 5.38 7.93 19.58
N SER A 42 5.71 9.22 19.62
CA SER A 42 6.78 9.71 20.50
C SER A 42 6.49 9.52 21.99
N LYS A 43 5.21 9.60 22.38
CA LYS A 43 4.76 9.45 23.78
C LYS A 43 4.19 8.07 24.08
N THR A 44 3.44 7.48 23.16
CA THR A 44 2.68 6.25 23.43
C THR A 44 3.13 5.03 22.65
N GLY A 45 3.81 5.18 21.51
CA GLY A 45 4.37 4.07 20.75
C GLY A 45 3.34 3.30 19.91
N ILE A 46 2.17 3.89 19.68
CA ILE A 46 1.05 3.19 19.03
C ILE A 46 1.35 2.91 17.56
N ALA A 47 2.08 3.81 16.88
CA ALA A 47 2.48 3.58 15.48
C ALA A 47 3.39 2.34 15.39
N SER A 48 4.38 2.28 16.28
CA SER A 48 5.24 1.12 16.49
C SER A 48 4.46 -0.17 16.78
N GLU A 49 3.47 -0.12 17.67
CA GLU A 49 2.61 -1.27 17.98
C GLU A 49 1.81 -1.74 16.74
N ASN A 50 1.19 -0.83 15.99
CA ASN A 50 0.45 -1.18 14.78
C ASN A 50 1.36 -1.70 13.65
N ILE A 51 2.58 -1.19 13.52
CA ILE A 51 3.58 -1.79 12.62
C ILE A 51 3.85 -3.24 13.05
N ASN A 52 4.07 -3.51 14.33
CA ASN A 52 4.37 -4.87 14.80
C ASN A 52 3.19 -5.84 14.59
N GLU A 53 1.96 -5.37 14.74
CA GLU A 53 0.76 -6.13 14.38
C GLU A 53 0.72 -6.45 12.88
N LEU A 54 1.02 -5.46 12.03
CA LEU A 54 1.11 -5.64 10.59
C LEU A 54 2.22 -6.62 10.18
N LEU A 55 3.39 -6.56 10.82
CA LEU A 55 4.49 -7.49 10.59
C LEU A 55 4.12 -8.94 10.97
N SER A 56 3.19 -9.12 11.90
CA SER A 56 2.69 -10.43 12.32
C SER A 56 1.65 -11.03 11.38
N ALA A 57 1.16 -10.26 10.41
CA ALA A 57 0.14 -10.71 9.47
C ALA A 57 0.71 -11.61 8.37
N ASN A 58 -0.13 -12.55 7.88
CA ASN A 58 0.16 -13.32 6.67
C ASN A 58 -0.31 -12.54 5.45
N ILE A 59 0.60 -11.79 4.83
CA ILE A 59 0.32 -11.00 3.63
C ILE A 59 0.48 -11.90 2.38
N PRO A 60 -0.56 -12.04 1.53
CA PRO A 60 -0.46 -12.82 0.29
C PRO A 60 0.52 -12.21 -0.72
N ASP A 61 1.15 -13.04 -1.57
CA ASP A 61 2.15 -12.60 -2.55
C ASP A 61 1.63 -11.58 -3.58
N ASN A 62 0.31 -11.51 -3.81
CA ASN A 62 -0.32 -10.55 -4.71
C ASN A 62 -0.70 -9.23 -4.02
N VAL A 63 -0.28 -9.01 -2.77
CA VAL A 63 -0.53 -7.79 -1.99
C VAL A 63 0.80 -7.12 -1.63
N ASN A 64 0.97 -5.89 -2.08
CA ASN A 64 2.06 -5.01 -1.63
C ASN A 64 1.58 -4.20 -0.43
N VAL A 65 2.38 -4.11 0.63
CA VAL A 65 2.15 -3.17 1.72
C VAL A 65 3.37 -2.26 1.83
N ILE A 66 3.15 -0.99 1.53
CA ILE A 66 4.19 0.04 1.48
C ILE A 66 3.90 1.05 2.59
N ILE A 67 4.90 1.35 3.40
CA ILE A 67 4.77 2.28 4.53
C ILE A 67 5.74 3.42 4.34
N GLU A 68 5.26 4.66 4.47
CA GLU A 68 6.11 5.82 4.71
C GLU A 68 5.99 6.27 6.16
N THR A 69 7.12 6.49 6.82
CA THR A 69 7.20 6.91 8.22
C THR A 69 7.91 8.24 8.34
N GLY A 70 7.38 9.11 9.19
CA GLY A 70 7.95 10.41 9.55
C GLY A 70 7.14 11.09 10.65
N GLY A 71 7.38 12.37 10.87
CA GLY A 71 6.50 13.23 11.67
C GLY A 71 6.43 12.95 13.18
N SER A 72 7.34 12.12 13.70
CA SER A 72 7.49 11.89 15.15
C SER A 72 8.89 12.28 15.60
N THR A 73 9.02 12.87 16.78
CA THR A 73 10.33 13.22 17.35
C THR A 73 11.14 11.99 17.79
N LYS A 74 10.47 10.85 18.00
CA LYS A 74 11.10 9.60 18.42
C LYS A 74 10.25 8.40 18.00
N TRP A 75 10.86 7.41 17.38
CA TRP A 75 10.27 6.08 17.19
C TRP A 75 10.72 5.11 18.28
N GLN A 76 9.79 4.27 18.76
CA GLN A 76 10.01 3.37 19.88
C GLN A 76 10.51 1.99 19.47
N SER A 77 10.29 1.59 18.22
CA SER A 77 10.67 0.26 17.72
C SER A 77 11.12 0.28 16.26
N ASN A 78 11.49 -0.89 15.75
CA ASN A 78 11.85 -1.14 14.34
C ASN A 78 13.04 -0.33 13.79
N ASN A 79 13.81 0.34 14.67
CA ASN A 79 14.96 1.19 14.32
C ASN A 79 14.63 2.27 13.27
N ILE A 80 13.40 2.81 13.31
CA ILE A 80 12.99 3.89 12.41
C ILE A 80 13.66 5.20 12.87
N PRO A 81 14.45 5.88 12.02
CA PRO A 81 15.02 7.18 12.36
C PRO A 81 13.92 8.25 12.46
N SER A 82 14.05 9.16 13.42
CA SER A 82 13.09 10.26 13.58
C SER A 82 13.43 11.50 12.75
N ASP A 83 14.62 11.57 12.16
CA ASP A 83 15.16 12.71 11.42
C ASP A 83 15.16 12.51 9.90
N LYS A 84 14.30 11.63 9.40
CA LYS A 84 14.17 11.27 7.98
C LYS A 84 12.74 10.87 7.63
N ILE A 85 12.42 10.98 6.34
CA ILE A 85 11.31 10.24 5.75
C ILE A 85 11.84 8.88 5.27
N MET A 86 11.23 7.81 5.74
CA MET A 86 11.62 6.45 5.36
C MET A 86 10.49 5.75 4.65
N ARG A 87 10.83 4.98 3.62
CA ARG A 87 9.89 4.11 2.91
C ARG A 87 10.30 2.67 3.08
N TYR A 88 9.31 1.83 3.38
CA TYR A 88 9.48 0.40 3.59
C TYR A 88 8.49 -0.39 2.73
N VAL A 89 8.91 -1.59 2.34
CA VAL A 89 7.99 -2.66 1.98
C VAL A 89 7.91 -3.64 3.15
N VAL A 90 6.70 -4.07 3.50
CA VAL A 90 6.50 -5.16 4.46
C VAL A 90 6.70 -6.48 3.72
N LYS A 91 7.74 -7.22 4.10
CA LYS A 91 8.06 -8.52 3.48
C LYS A 91 8.82 -9.41 4.44
N ASP A 92 8.47 -10.70 4.43
CA ASP A 92 9.05 -11.72 5.32
C ASP A 92 8.96 -11.30 6.80
N HIS A 93 7.79 -10.80 7.23
CA HIS A 93 7.52 -10.32 8.59
C HIS A 93 8.45 -9.20 9.08
N ARG A 94 9.01 -8.41 8.16
CA ARG A 94 9.95 -7.32 8.45
C ARG A 94 9.64 -6.08 7.63
N LEU A 95 10.03 -4.93 8.15
CA LEU A 95 10.23 -3.73 7.35
C LEU A 95 11.53 -3.88 6.56
N GLN A 96 11.43 -3.85 5.24
CA GLN A 96 12.59 -3.79 4.34
C GLN A 96 12.66 -2.38 3.78
N GLU A 97 13.74 -1.67 4.08
CA GLU A 97 13.96 -0.30 3.58
C GLU A 97 14.06 -0.31 2.06
N ILE A 98 13.31 0.60 1.43
CA ILE A 98 13.30 0.79 -0.03
C ILE A 98 13.63 2.23 -0.43
N ALA A 99 13.50 3.19 0.48
CA ALA A 99 14.04 4.53 0.32
C ALA A 99 14.27 5.22 1.67
N SER A 100 15.26 6.10 1.70
CA SER A 100 15.55 7.03 2.79
C SER A 100 15.69 8.41 2.17
N LEU A 101 14.83 9.34 2.58
CA LEU A 101 14.78 10.72 2.09
C LEU A 101 15.15 11.67 3.23
N ASP A 102 15.45 12.91 2.87
CA ASP A 102 15.64 13.98 3.86
C ASP A 102 14.35 14.21 4.68
N ASP A 103 14.50 14.74 5.89
CA ASP A 103 13.38 15.12 6.75
C ASP A 103 12.45 16.11 6.03
N ALA A 104 11.15 15.89 6.13
CA ALA A 104 10.12 16.71 5.52
C ALA A 104 8.84 16.68 6.35
N CYS A 105 7.98 17.68 6.17
CA CYS A 105 6.72 17.79 6.89
C CYS A 105 5.70 16.76 6.37
N MET A 106 5.33 15.80 7.21
CA MET A 106 4.27 14.82 6.94
C MET A 106 2.89 15.47 6.84
N GLY A 107 2.72 16.68 7.39
CA GLY A 107 1.51 17.51 7.24
C GLY A 107 1.39 18.21 5.87
N SER A 108 2.41 18.14 5.00
CA SER A 108 2.42 18.86 3.72
C SER A 108 1.89 18.05 2.54
N ALA A 109 1.24 18.73 1.59
CA ALA A 109 0.77 18.13 0.34
C ALA A 109 1.91 17.47 -0.46
N ASP A 110 3.08 18.12 -0.53
CA ASP A 110 4.24 17.65 -1.30
C ASP A 110 4.75 16.28 -0.83
N THR A 111 4.78 16.06 0.49
CA THR A 111 5.28 14.81 1.07
C THR A 111 4.31 13.67 0.76
N LEU A 112 3.01 13.88 0.98
CA LEU A 112 1.98 12.89 0.62
C LEU A 112 1.96 12.62 -0.88
N GLN A 113 2.06 13.65 -1.72
CA GLN A 113 2.10 13.52 -3.17
C GLN A 113 3.25 12.62 -3.60
N SER A 114 4.46 12.91 -3.10
CA SER A 114 5.68 12.14 -3.37
C SER A 114 5.51 10.67 -3.00
N PHE A 115 4.85 10.38 -1.87
CA PHE A 115 4.59 9.02 -1.44
C PHE A 115 3.59 8.28 -2.32
N VAL A 116 2.46 8.93 -2.64
CA VAL A 116 1.41 8.35 -3.49
C VAL A 116 1.95 8.10 -4.90
N GLU A 117 2.71 9.02 -5.47
CA GLU A 117 3.34 8.85 -6.78
C GLU A 117 4.33 7.68 -6.76
N PHE A 118 5.21 7.63 -5.75
CA PHE A 118 6.16 6.54 -5.58
C PHE A 118 5.46 5.19 -5.47
N GLY A 119 4.49 5.06 -4.56
CA GLY A 119 3.77 3.82 -4.30
C GLY A 119 3.03 3.31 -5.53
N THR A 120 2.32 4.19 -6.24
CA THR A 120 1.53 3.82 -7.42
C THR A 120 2.38 3.57 -8.67
N THR A 121 3.64 4.03 -8.70
CA THR A 121 4.55 3.85 -9.82
C THR A 121 5.46 2.64 -9.61
N ALA A 122 6.05 2.49 -8.42
CA ALA A 122 6.93 1.38 -8.09
C ALA A 122 6.17 0.08 -7.78
N TYR A 123 4.95 0.18 -7.27
CA TYR A 123 4.11 -0.97 -6.88
C TYR A 123 2.72 -0.90 -7.53
N PRO A 124 2.64 -0.94 -8.88
CA PRO A 124 1.36 -0.92 -9.58
C PRO A 124 0.55 -2.18 -9.26
N SER A 125 -0.77 -2.02 -9.12
CA SER A 125 -1.71 -3.11 -8.87
C SER A 125 -3.10 -2.79 -9.43
N ASP A 126 -3.97 -3.78 -9.47
CA ASP A 126 -5.36 -3.60 -9.89
C ASP A 126 -6.14 -2.71 -8.90
N ASN A 127 -5.80 -2.78 -7.61
CA ASN A 127 -6.45 -2.03 -6.54
C ASN A 127 -5.42 -1.34 -5.65
N THR A 128 -5.39 -0.01 -5.67
CA THR A 128 -4.55 0.76 -4.74
C THR A 128 -5.41 1.36 -3.63
N MET A 129 -4.98 1.18 -2.39
CA MET A 129 -5.61 1.76 -1.19
C MET A 129 -4.60 2.69 -0.51
N LEU A 130 -5.10 3.77 0.10
CA LEU A 130 -4.30 4.67 0.92
C LEU A 130 -4.88 4.71 2.33
N LEU A 131 -4.02 4.59 3.34
CA LEU A 131 -4.34 4.78 4.74
C LEU A 131 -3.54 5.95 5.28
N LEU A 132 -4.22 6.96 5.84
CA LEU A 132 -3.62 8.08 6.54
C LEU A 132 -3.65 7.78 8.05
N TRP A 133 -2.51 7.38 8.61
CA TRP A 133 -2.41 7.02 10.02
C TRP A 133 -1.84 8.19 10.81
N ASP A 134 -2.67 8.76 11.69
CA ASP A 134 -2.33 9.69 12.79
C ASP A 134 -3.63 10.16 13.50
N HIS A 135 -3.55 11.22 14.30
CA HIS A 135 -4.65 12.10 14.68
C HIS A 135 -5.50 12.57 13.50
N GLY A 136 -6.80 12.71 13.77
CA GLY A 136 -7.79 13.26 12.87
C GLY A 136 -8.47 14.50 13.45
N GLY A 137 -8.54 15.55 12.64
CA GLY A 137 -9.17 16.82 12.93
C GLY A 137 -10.44 17.09 12.10
N GLY A 138 -10.82 16.14 11.25
CA GLY A 138 -11.94 16.27 10.33
C GLY A 138 -11.75 17.40 9.31
N THR A 139 -12.84 17.93 8.77
CA THR A 139 -12.78 18.97 7.72
C THR A 139 -12.23 20.31 8.20
N VAL A 140 -12.14 20.53 9.51
CA VAL A 140 -11.68 21.79 10.11
C VAL A 140 -10.17 21.80 10.35
N LYS A 141 -9.61 20.66 10.76
CA LYS A 141 -8.20 20.57 11.18
C LYS A 141 -7.39 19.51 10.42
N GLY A 142 -7.97 18.81 9.44
CA GLY A 142 -7.22 17.90 8.59
C GLY A 142 -6.88 16.55 9.23
N ALA A 143 -5.80 15.94 8.77
CA ALA A 143 -5.22 14.69 9.25
C ALA A 143 -3.69 14.81 9.34
N CYS A 144 -3.01 13.85 9.97
CA CYS A 144 -1.54 13.78 10.03
C CYS A 144 -0.88 15.04 10.63
N PHE A 145 -0.92 15.14 11.96
CA PHE A 145 -0.38 16.21 12.79
C PHE A 145 1.11 15.97 13.05
N ASP A 146 1.96 16.58 12.24
CA ASP A 146 3.41 16.38 12.30
C ASP A 146 4.03 17.07 13.53
N GLU A 147 4.45 16.28 14.52
CA GLU A 147 5.04 16.77 15.76
C GLU A 147 6.34 17.55 15.53
N ARG A 148 7.11 17.21 14.48
CA ARG A 148 8.39 17.86 14.16
C ARG A 148 8.20 19.22 13.49
N TYR A 149 7.04 19.46 12.88
CA TYR A 149 6.72 20.67 12.13
C TYR A 149 5.60 21.49 12.79
N ASN A 150 5.68 21.70 14.11
CA ASN A 150 4.72 22.49 14.89
C ASN A 150 3.26 21.96 14.85
N ASN A 151 3.07 20.65 14.68
CA ASN A 151 1.77 20.02 14.45
C ASN A 151 1.07 20.57 13.20
N ASP A 152 1.82 20.83 12.14
CA ASP A 152 1.26 21.06 10.81
C ASP A 152 0.45 19.84 10.36
N THR A 153 -0.57 20.06 9.54
CA THR A 153 -1.57 19.04 9.21
C THR A 153 -1.93 19.06 7.75
N LEU A 154 -2.23 17.88 7.19
CA LEU A 154 -2.85 17.77 5.88
C LEU A 154 -4.29 18.27 5.92
N THR A 155 -4.51 19.50 5.48
CA THR A 155 -5.86 20.05 5.30
C THR A 155 -6.60 19.36 4.15
N VAL A 156 -7.93 19.50 4.08
CA VAL A 156 -8.72 18.91 2.98
C VAL A 156 -8.27 19.43 1.59
N PRO A 157 -7.97 20.73 1.40
CA PRO A 157 -7.38 21.20 0.15
C PRO A 157 -6.03 20.55 -0.19
N GLU A 158 -5.14 20.40 0.78
CA GLU A 158 -3.82 19.77 0.58
C GLU A 158 -3.93 18.28 0.27
N LEU A 159 -4.86 17.57 0.93
CA LEU A 159 -5.18 16.18 0.57
C LEU A 159 -5.64 16.08 -0.89
N LYS A 160 -6.51 16.99 -1.33
CA LYS A 160 -6.96 17.03 -2.73
C LYS A 160 -5.80 17.29 -3.69
N GLU A 161 -4.97 18.28 -3.39
CA GLU A 161 -3.78 18.62 -4.18
C GLU A 161 -2.83 17.43 -4.30
N ALA A 162 -2.46 16.83 -3.17
CA ALA A 162 -1.54 15.71 -3.12
C ALA A 162 -2.06 14.48 -3.88
N LEU A 163 -3.36 14.17 -3.76
CA LEU A 163 -3.96 13.04 -4.47
C LEU A 163 -4.11 13.30 -5.97
N GLU A 164 -4.49 14.50 -6.39
CA GLU A 164 -4.57 14.86 -7.81
C GLU A 164 -3.19 14.81 -8.47
N GLY A 165 -2.16 15.36 -7.81
CA GLY A 165 -0.78 15.36 -8.29
C GLY A 165 -0.16 13.96 -8.28
N GLY A 166 -0.35 13.20 -7.21
CA GLY A 166 0.33 11.90 -7.00
C GLY A 166 -0.31 10.76 -7.78
N LEU A 167 -1.62 10.79 -8.01
CA LEU A 167 -2.31 9.73 -8.76
C LEU A 167 -2.20 9.91 -10.28
N GLN A 168 -1.99 11.14 -10.77
CA GLN A 168 -1.85 11.44 -12.21
C GLN A 168 -2.98 10.82 -13.06
N GLY A 169 -4.22 10.86 -12.56
CA GLY A 169 -5.41 10.29 -13.21
C GLY A 169 -5.73 8.83 -12.84
N LYS A 170 -4.88 8.15 -12.06
CA LYS A 170 -5.23 6.88 -11.39
C LYS A 170 -6.28 7.11 -10.30
N ARG A 171 -6.92 6.03 -9.84
CA ARG A 171 -7.91 6.08 -8.76
C ARG A 171 -7.52 5.14 -7.62
N LEU A 172 -7.78 5.59 -6.41
CA LEU A 172 -7.73 4.73 -5.22
C LEU A 172 -9.06 3.98 -5.10
N SER A 173 -8.98 2.71 -4.72
CA SER A 173 -10.14 1.90 -4.36
C SER A 173 -10.69 2.29 -2.99
N VAL A 174 -9.82 2.71 -2.06
CA VAL A 174 -10.15 3.14 -0.69
C VAL A 174 -9.19 4.24 -0.24
N VAL A 175 -9.72 5.22 0.50
CA VAL A 175 -8.95 6.12 1.37
C VAL A 175 -9.47 5.92 2.79
N GLY A 176 -8.57 5.57 3.70
CA GLY A 176 -8.85 5.30 5.12
C GLY A 176 -8.13 6.27 6.04
#